data_AF-A0A3N5USU3-F1
#
_entry.id   AF-A0A3N5USU3-F1
#
_cell.length_a   1.000
_cell.length_b   1.000
_cell.length_c   1.000
_cell.angle_alpha   90.00
_cell.angle_beta   90.00
_cell.angle_gamma   90.00
#
_symmetry.space_group_name_H-M   'P 1'
#
loop_
_entity.id
_entity.type
_entity.pdbx_description
1 polymer ?
#
loop_
_entity_poly.entity_id
_entity_poly.type
_entity_poly.pdbx_seq_one_letter_code
_entity_poly.pdbx_strand_id
1 'polypeptide(L)' 'MICSVDKLPLNQILHGDCIEILKSLPENSVDLIFADPPYNLQLQNDLYRPNMTKVDAVNDGW' A
#
# COMPACT_ATOMS: atom_id res chain seq x y z
N MET A 1 11.63 -28.56 24.47
CA MET A 1 10.93 -27.27 24.30
C MET A 1 10.79 -27.07 22.80
N ILE A 2 9.62 -27.36 22.24
CA ILE A 2 9.35 -27.10 20.82
C ILE A 2 8.76 -25.69 20.74
N CYS A 3 9.48 -24.76 20.11
CA CYS A 3 8.99 -23.43 19.83
C CYS A 3 7.68 -23.57 19.05
N SER A 4 6.60 -22.98 19.56
CA SER A 4 5.36 -22.87 18.79
C SER A 4 5.71 -22.07 17.54
N VAL A 5 5.43 -22.63 16.36
CA VAL A 5 5.50 -21.87 15.10
C VAL A 5 4.65 -20.62 15.31
N ASP A 6 5.26 -19.43 15.21
CA ASP A 6 4.54 -18.17 15.32
C ASP A 6 3.40 -18.21 14.31
N LYS A 7 2.17 -18.33 14.82
CA LYS A 7 1.02 -18.66 14.01
C LYS A 7 0.66 -17.43 13.19
N LEU A 8 0.71 -17.56 11.86
CA LEU A 8 0.35 -16.47 10.96
C LEU A 8 -1.09 -16.00 11.22
N PRO A 9 -1.35 -14.68 11.18
CA PRO A 9 -2.69 -14.11 11.36
C PRO A 9 -3.53 -14.29 10.08
N LEU A 10 -3.83 -15.53 9.71
CA LEU A 10 -4.55 -15.87 8.49
C LEU A 10 -6.00 -15.35 8.53
N ASN A 11 -6.47 -14.85 7.39
CA ASN A 11 -7.83 -14.32 7.21
C ASN A 11 -8.20 -13.18 8.17
N GLN A 12 -7.23 -12.34 8.52
CA GLN A 12 -7.42 -11.18 9.41
C GLN A 12 -7.07 -9.88 8.70
N ILE A 13 -7.74 -8.80 9.13
CA ILE A 13 -7.37 -7.43 8.76
C ILE A 13 -6.49 -6.88 9.88
N LEU A 14 -5.23 -6.59 9.56
CA LEU A 14 -4.29 -5.97 10.48
C LEU A 14 -4.30 -4.46 10.25
N HIS A 15 -4.71 -3.69 11.27
CA HIS A 15 -4.80 -2.24 11.19
C HIS A 15 -3.63 -1.56 11.89
N GLY A 16 -2.96 -0.62 11.20
CA GLY A 16 -1.81 0.13 11.72
C GLY A 16 -0.84 0.53 10.61
N ASP A 17 0.34 0.99 11.01
CA ASP A 17 1.46 1.23 10.10
C ASP A 17 1.91 -0.09 9.46
N CYS A 18 1.89 -0.16 8.12
CA CYS A 18 2.17 -1.39 7.41
C CYS A 18 3.63 -1.85 7.55
N ILE A 19 4.59 -0.93 7.74
CA ILE A 19 6.01 -1.27 7.93
C ILE A 19 6.21 -1.96 9.27
N GLU A 20 5.62 -1.41 10.33
CA GLU A 20 5.73 -2.00 11.68
C GLU A 20 4.99 -3.34 11.78
N ILE A 21 3.82 -3.46 11.13
CA ILE A 21 3.10 -4.74 11.07
C ILE A 21 3.90 -5.80 10.30
N LEU A 22 4.44 -5.47 9.12
CA LEU A 22 5.19 -6.43 8.30
C LEU A 22 6.44 -6.95 9.03
N LYS A 23 7.12 -6.12 9.83
CA LYS A 23 8.25 -6.55 10.68
C LYS A 23 7.89 -7.59 11.74
N SER A 24 6.62 -7.67 12.14
CA SER A 24 6.14 -8.65 13.12
C SER A 24 5.87 -10.03 12.53
N LEU A 25 5.80 -10.13 11.19
CA LEU A 25 5.54 -11.40 10.50
C LEU A 25 6.84 -12.21 10.38
N PRO A 26 6.77 -13.55 10.44
CA PRO A 26 7.93 -14.40 10.19
C PRO A 26 8.52 -14.16 8.79
N GLU A 27 9.84 -14.25 8.66
CA GLU A 27 10.50 -14.15 7.36
C GLU A 27 10.06 -15.28 6.41
N ASN A 28 10.04 -15.00 5.10
CA ASN A 28 9.67 -15.96 4.05
C ASN A 28 8.29 -16.62 4.25
N SER A 29 7.34 -15.91 4.86
CA SER A 29 6.00 -16.43 5.18
C SER A 29 4.88 -16.01 4.22
N VAL A 30 5.20 -15.22 3.19
CA VAL A 30 4.23 -14.68 2.23
C VAL A 30 4.65 -15.02 0.81
N ASP A 31 3.80 -15.75 0.09
CA ASP A 31 4.07 -16.19 -1.29
C ASP A 31 3.76 -15.10 -2.33
N LEU A 32 2.79 -14.21 -2.04
CA LEU A 32 2.32 -13.18 -2.95
C LEU A 32 1.87 -11.94 -2.17
N ILE A 33 2.29 -10.77 -2.65
CA ILE A 33 1.86 -9.47 -2.11
C ILE A 33 1.23 -8.67 -3.25
N PHE A 34 0.07 -8.08 -2.97
CA PHE A 34 -0.54 -7.04 -3.80
C PHE A 34 -0.57 -5.74 -3.02
N ALA A 35 -0.07 -4.66 -3.61
CA ALA A 35 -0.02 -3.35 -2.98
C ALA A 35 -0.27 -2.25 -4.03
N ASP A 36 -1.01 -1.23 -3.63
CA ASP A 36 -1.26 -0.01 -4.40
C ASP A 36 -0.72 1.19 -3.58
N PRO A 37 0.61 1.39 -3.55
CA PRO A 37 1.21 2.46 -2.76
C PRO A 37 0.93 3.83 -3.38
N PRO A 38 1.02 4.92 -2.61
CA PRO A 38 0.92 6.26 -3.17
C PRO A 38 2.03 6.48 -4.21
N TYR A 39 1.64 6.70 -5.46
CA TYR A 39 2.59 6.92 -6.55
C TYR A 39 3.18 8.33 -6.61
N ASN A 40 2.65 9.25 -5.79
CA ASN A 40 3.03 10.66 -5.73
C ASN A 40 3.15 11.32 -7.12
N LEU A 41 2.23 10.98 -8.02
CA LEU A 41 2.20 11.44 -9.41
C LEU A 41 1.62 12.86 -9.49
N GLN A 42 2.29 13.82 -8.88
CA GLN A 42 2.04 15.22 -9.17
C GLN A 42 2.75 15.56 -10.48
N LEU A 43 1.96 15.81 -11.52
CA LEU A 43 2.49 16.29 -12.77
C LEU A 43 2.90 17.75 -12.59
N GLN A 44 4.10 18.10 -13.07
CA GLN A 44 4.60 19.48 -13.01
C GLN A 44 3.76 20.44 -13.85
N ASN A 45 3.03 19.92 -14.84
CA ASN A 45 2.25 20.69 -15.79
C ASN A 45 0.77 20.32 -15.73
N ASP A 46 -0.07 21.27 -16.10
CA ASP A 46 -1.51 21.05 -16.27
C ASP A 46 -1.77 19.97 -17.34
N LEU A 47 -2.65 19.04 -17.02
CA LEU A 47 -3.18 18.09 -17.98
C LEU A 47 -4.45 18.62 -18.64
N TYR A 48 -4.54 18.41 -19.95
CA TYR A 48 -5.74 18.69 -20.75
C TYR A 48 -6.25 17.40 -21.38
N ARG A 49 -7.57 17.23 -21.38
CA ARG A 49 -8.26 16.15 -22.08
C ARG A 49 -8.26 16.43 -23.60
N PRO A 50 -8.52 15.43 -24.46
CA PRO A 50 -8.58 15.62 -25.92
C PRO A 50 -9.60 16.67 -26.40
N ASN A 51 -10.62 16.96 -25.60
CA ASN A 51 -11.60 18.02 -25.85
C ASN A 51 -11.16 19.40 -25.32
N MET A 52 -9.87 19.58 -24.99
CA MET A 52 -9.24 20.80 -24.46
C MET A 52 -9.78 21.26 -23.09
N THR A 53 -10.51 20.41 -22.36
CA THR A 53 -10.88 20.70 -20.96
C THR A 53 -9.73 20.34 -20.01
N LYS A 54 -9.50 21.15 -18.98
CA LYS A 54 -8.50 20.87 -17.94
C LYS A 54 -8.91 19.62 -17.15
N VAL A 55 -7.94 18.75 -16.85
CA VAL A 55 -8.15 17.60 -15.97
C VAL A 55 -8.33 18.10 -14.55
N ASP A 56 -9.42 17.65 -13.91
CA ASP A 56 -9.66 17.89 -12.50
C ASP A 56 -8.83 16.90 -11.68
N ALA A 57 -7.67 17.36 -11.21
CA ALA A 57 -6.74 16.55 -10.45
C ALA A 57 -7.18 16.46 -8.98
N VAL A 58 -6.76 15.39 -8.31
CA VAL A 58 -6.90 15.28 -6.85
C VAL A 58 -6.01 16.34 -6.21
N ASN A 59 -6.61 17.26 -5.46
CA ASN A 59 -5.91 18.35 -4.76
C ASN A 59 -5.74 18.07 -3.25
N ASP A 60 -5.98 16.83 -2.83
CA ASP A 60 -5.85 16.45 -1.42
C ASP A 60 -4.41 16.63 -0.96
N GLY A 61 -4.23 17.32 0.17
CA GLY A 61 -2.95 17.36 0.87
C GLY A 61 -2.74 16.01 1.53
N TRP A 62 -1.79 15.24 1.01
CA TRP A 62 -1.32 14.01 1.64
C TRP A 62 -0.47 14.33 2.87
#